data_AF-A0A7S3XUX4-F1
#
_entry.id   AF-A0A7S3XUX4-F1
#
_cell.length_a   1.000
_cell.length_b   1.000
_cell.length_c   1.000
_cell.angle_alpha   90.00
_cell.angle_beta   90.00
_cell.angle_gamma   90.00
#
_symmetry.space_group_name_H-M   'P 1'
#
loop_
_entity.id
_entity.type
_entity.pdbx_description
1 polymer ?
#
loop_
_entity_poly.entity_id
_entity_poly.type
_entity_poly.pdbx_seq_one_letter_code
_entity_poly.pdbx_strand_id
1 'polypeptide(L)'
;DKAPLEVVVLLKGLAEDGEMLLADGRRVLDEARVREEGLENDPSVVPIHPDFRLWVLANRPGFPFMGNDFFRECGDAFCVHAVDNPDPSSEARLLAQWAPGLPTALLGRLA
;
A
#
# COMPACT_ATOMS: atom_id res chain seq x y z
N ASP A 1 5.55 -4.06 -3.98
CA ASP A 1 5.84 -4.45 -5.39
C ASP A 1 6.74 -5.69 -5.52
N LYS A 2 7.49 -6.09 -4.48
CA LYS A 2 8.35 -7.31 -4.49
C LYS A 2 7.66 -8.60 -4.04
N ALA A 3 6.38 -8.53 -3.68
CA ALA A 3 5.62 -9.71 -3.29
C ALA A 3 5.40 -10.62 -4.51
N PRO A 4 5.40 -11.95 -4.34
CA PRO A 4 5.01 -12.88 -5.40
C PRO A 4 3.59 -12.58 -5.92
N LEU A 5 3.32 -12.93 -7.18
CA LEU A 5 2.04 -12.66 -7.83
C LEU A 5 0.85 -13.24 -7.05
N GLU A 6 1.01 -14.42 -6.45
CA GLU A 6 -0.01 -15.09 -5.64
C GLU A 6 -0.44 -14.24 -4.44
N VAL A 7 0.52 -13.54 -3.82
CA VAL A 7 0.24 -12.61 -2.71
C VAL A 7 -0.46 -11.36 -3.22
N VAL A 8 -0.07 -10.86 -4.39
CA VAL A 8 -0.69 -9.69 -5.02
C VAL A 8 -2.16 -9.97 -5.32
N VAL A 9 -2.49 -11.13 -5.90
CA VAL A 9 -3.87 -11.51 -6.22
C VAL A 9 -4.74 -11.67 -4.97
N LEU A 10 -4.19 -12.23 -3.87
CA LEU A 10 -4.91 -12.31 -2.60
C LEU A 10 -5.26 -10.91 -2.04
N LEU A 11 -4.31 -9.97 -2.12
CA LEU A 11 -4.55 -8.58 -1.71
C LEU A 11 -5.54 -7.86 -2.63
N LYS A 12 -5.55 -8.19 -3.93
CA LYS A 12 -6.55 -7.70 -4.89
C LYS A 12 -7.97 -8.08 -4.45
N GLY A 13 -8.19 -9.36 -4.15
CA GLY A 13 -9.49 -9.84 -3.68
C GLY A 13 -9.96 -9.10 -2.42
N LEU A 14 -9.05 -8.83 -1.48
CA LEU A 14 -9.39 -8.05 -0.30
C LEU A 14 -9.76 -6.59 -0.65
N ALA A 15 -9.02 -5.97 -1.58
CA ALA A 15 -9.19 -4.56 -1.94
C ALA A 15 -10.41 -4.31 -2.83
N GLU A 16 -10.71 -5.21 -3.76
CA GLU A 16 -11.81 -5.06 -4.73
C GLU A 16 -13.11 -5.72 -4.27
N ASP A 17 -13.03 -6.99 -3.84
CA ASP A 17 -14.20 -7.82 -3.54
C ASP A 17 -14.55 -7.81 -2.05
N GLY A 18 -13.69 -7.22 -1.22
CA GLY A 18 -13.84 -7.24 0.24
C GLY A 18 -13.72 -8.66 0.80
N GLU A 19 -12.98 -9.56 0.13
CA GLU A 19 -12.88 -10.97 0.53
C GLU A 19 -11.46 -11.51 0.40
N MET A 20 -11.02 -12.29 1.38
CA MET A 20 -9.74 -13.00 1.33
C MET A 20 -9.78 -14.30 2.12
N LEU A 21 -9.33 -15.39 1.51
CA LEU A 21 -9.15 -16.68 2.18
C LEU A 21 -7.78 -16.74 2.88
N LEU A 22 -7.79 -17.06 4.17
CA LEU A 22 -6.59 -17.26 4.98
C LEU A 22 -6.11 -18.71 4.86
N ALA A 23 -4.82 -18.92 5.09
CA ALA A 23 -4.20 -20.25 4.99
C ALA A 23 -4.76 -21.26 6.01
N ASP A 24 -5.36 -20.79 7.10
CA ASP A 24 -6.03 -21.63 8.11
C ASP A 24 -7.50 -21.94 7.78
N GLY A 25 -7.96 -21.54 6.59
CA GLY A 25 -9.32 -21.78 6.10
C GLY A 25 -10.32 -20.71 6.51
N ARG A 26 -9.93 -19.73 7.32
CA ARG A 26 -10.82 -18.60 7.66
C ARG A 26 -11.00 -17.66 6.47
N ARG A 27 -12.15 -17.00 6.39
CA ARG A 27 -12.46 -15.99 5.37
C ARG A 27 -12.54 -14.61 6.01
N VAL A 28 -11.70 -13.68 5.54
CA VAL A 28 -11.89 -12.26 5.78
C VAL A 28 -12.97 -11.78 4.81
N LEU A 29 -14.01 -11.12 5.30
CA LEU A 29 -15.18 -10.78 4.48
C LEU A 29 -15.77 -9.41 4.86
N ASP A 30 -16.22 -8.65 3.88
CA ASP A 30 -16.93 -7.39 4.07
C ASP A 30 -18.13 -7.55 5.02
N GLU A 31 -18.29 -6.60 5.96
CA GLU A 31 -19.31 -6.69 7.00
C GLU A 31 -20.74 -6.73 6.44
N ALA A 32 -21.02 -6.05 5.33
CA ALA A 32 -22.34 -6.11 4.69
C ALA A 32 -22.62 -7.51 4.16
N ARG A 33 -21.62 -8.13 3.51
CA ARG A 33 -21.71 -9.50 3.02
C ARG A 33 -21.86 -10.53 4.14
N VAL A 34 -21.18 -10.33 5.27
CA VAL A 34 -21.36 -11.19 6.46
C VAL A 34 -22.83 -11.20 6.90
N ARG A 35 -23.51 -10.05 6.90
CA ARG A 35 -24.94 -9.95 7.25
C ARG A 35 -25.85 -10.54 6.17
N GLU A 36 -25.56 -10.29 4.89
CA GLU A 36 -26.35 -10.83 3.77
C GLU A 36 -26.28 -12.36 3.68
N GLU A 37 -25.11 -12.93 3.95
CA GLU A 37 -24.86 -14.38 3.92
C GLU A 37 -25.25 -15.08 5.24
N GLY A 38 -25.65 -14.33 6.29
CA GLY A 38 -26.05 -14.89 7.59
C GLY A 38 -24.91 -15.54 8.37
N LEU A 39 -23.69 -14.99 8.23
CA LEU A 39 -22.45 -15.55 8.76
C LEU A 39 -21.98 -14.88 10.06
N GLU A 40 -22.83 -14.13 10.75
CA GLU A 40 -22.43 -13.29 11.90
C GLU A 40 -21.89 -14.09 13.08
N ASN A 41 -22.26 -15.37 13.18
CA ASN A 41 -21.83 -16.27 14.25
C ASN A 41 -20.87 -17.37 13.75
N ASP A 42 -20.42 -17.31 12.49
CA ASP A 42 -19.49 -18.30 11.94
C ASP A 42 -18.07 -18.03 12.45
N PRO A 43 -17.46 -18.95 13.24
CA PRO A 43 -16.11 -18.76 13.77
C PRO A 43 -15.01 -18.79 12.69
N SER A 44 -15.33 -19.24 11.48
CA SER A 44 -14.43 -19.24 10.34
C SER A 44 -14.42 -17.91 9.58
N VAL A 45 -15.31 -16.96 9.94
CA VAL A 45 -15.41 -15.66 9.27
C VAL A 45 -14.82 -14.55 10.14
N VAL A 46 -14.03 -13.69 9.50
CA VAL A 46 -13.44 -12.50 10.10
C VAL A 46 -14.04 -11.28 9.39
N PRO A 47 -15.02 -10.58 9.99
CA PRO A 47 -15.62 -9.41 9.36
C PRO A 47 -14.62 -8.26 9.23
N ILE A 48 -14.59 -7.61 8.07
CA ILE A 48 -13.82 -6.39 7.83
C ILE A 48 -14.52 -5.24 8.54
N HIS A 49 -13.83 -4.58 9.47
CA HIS A 49 -14.37 -3.42 10.17
C HIS A 49 -14.60 -2.24 9.19
N PRO A 50 -15.68 -1.43 9.33
CA PRO A 50 -15.96 -0.30 8.43
C PRO A 50 -14.84 0.75 8.32
N ASP A 51 -14.03 0.89 9.37
CA ASP A 51 -12.87 1.80 9.39
C ASP A 51 -11.55 1.15 8.95
N PHE A 52 -11.57 -0.10 8.53
CA PHE A 52 -10.39 -0.75 7.96
C PHE A 52 -9.94 0.00 6.70
N ARG A 53 -8.64 0.25 6.58
CA ARG A 53 -8.04 0.92 5.41
C ARG A 53 -6.77 0.20 5.01
N LEU A 54 -6.62 -0.03 3.71
CA LEU A 54 -5.41 -0.59 3.13
C LEU A 54 -4.57 0.53 2.51
N TRP A 55 -3.35 0.71 3.02
CA TRP A 55 -2.36 1.62 2.46
C TRP A 55 -1.23 0.81 1.85
N VAL A 56 -0.89 1.10 0.58
CA VAL A 56 0.18 0.40 -0.12
C VAL A 56 1.25 1.37 -0.58
N LEU A 57 2.50 1.04 -0.25
CA LEU A 57 3.68 1.71 -0.78
C LEU A 57 4.33 0.79 -1.80
N ALA A 58 4.45 1.28 -3.03
CA ALA A 58 5.09 0.57 -4.12
C ALA A 58 6.05 1.50 -4.84
N ASN A 59 7.16 0.95 -5.31
CA ASN A 59 8.05 1.68 -6.19
C ASN A 59 7.34 2.00 -7.51
N ARG A 60 7.71 3.12 -8.12
CA ARG A 60 7.31 3.41 -9.49
C ARG A 60 7.72 2.24 -10.40
N PRO A 61 6.81 1.72 -11.26
CA PRO A 61 7.15 0.64 -12.18
C PRO A 61 8.22 1.09 -13.18
N GLY A 62 9.19 0.23 -13.46
CA GLY A 62 10.27 0.50 -14.42
C GLY A 62 11.66 0.20 -13.87
N PHE A 63 12.65 0.08 -14.76
CA PHE A 63 14.02 -0.26 -14.39
C PHE A 63 14.63 0.77 -13.40
N PRO A 64 15.38 0.34 -12.35
CA PRO A 64 15.76 -1.03 -11.98
C PRO A 64 14.73 -1.79 -11.13
N PHE A 65 13.56 -1.19 -10.86
CA PHE A 65 12.54 -1.77 -10.00
C PHE A 65 11.59 -2.70 -10.77
N MET A 66 11.73 -4.00 -10.54
CA MET A 66 10.85 -5.05 -11.11
C MET A 66 9.43 -5.09 -10.52
N GLY A 67 8.91 -3.96 -10.03
CA GLY A 67 7.61 -3.85 -9.35
C GLY A 67 6.37 -3.95 -10.26
N ASN A 68 6.53 -4.51 -11.45
CA ASN A 68 5.56 -4.44 -12.54
C ASN A 68 4.26 -5.16 -12.20
N ASP A 69 4.32 -6.27 -11.48
CA ASP A 69 3.15 -7.13 -11.32
C ASP A 69 2.18 -6.54 -10.30
N PHE A 70 2.65 -5.92 -9.21
CA PHE A 70 1.73 -5.27 -8.26
C PHE A 70 0.89 -4.16 -8.90
N PHE A 71 1.54 -3.23 -9.60
CA PHE A 71 0.82 -2.10 -10.20
C PHE A 71 -0.06 -2.54 -11.37
N ARG A 72 0.39 -3.54 -12.15
CA ARG A 72 -0.42 -4.10 -13.25
C ARG A 72 -1.68 -4.77 -12.73
N GLU A 73 -1.55 -5.57 -11.68
CA GLU A 73 -2.62 -6.47 -11.23
C GLU A 73 -3.56 -5.82 -10.22
N CYS A 74 -3.11 -4.82 -9.45
CA CYS A 74 -3.96 -4.19 -8.42
C CYS A 74 -4.02 -2.67 -8.51
N GLY A 75 -3.38 -2.03 -9.49
CA GLY A 75 -3.25 -0.57 -9.52
C GLY A 75 -4.60 0.16 -9.63
N ASP A 76 -5.59 -0.46 -10.26
CA ASP A 76 -6.96 0.03 -10.42
C ASP A 76 -7.82 -0.09 -9.16
N ALA A 77 -7.47 -1.00 -8.25
CA ALA A 77 -8.14 -1.17 -6.97
C ALA A 77 -7.81 -0.06 -5.94
N PHE A 78 -6.81 0.79 -6.21
CA PHE A 78 -6.35 1.82 -5.28
C PHE A 78 -6.48 3.24 -5.84
N CYS A 79 -6.72 4.19 -4.95
CA CYS A 79 -6.51 5.61 -5.25
C CYS A 79 -5.00 5.90 -5.25
N VAL A 80 -4.39 5.87 -6.43
CA VAL A 80 -2.93 6.03 -6.57
C VAL A 80 -2.50 7.48 -6.44
N HIS A 81 -1.53 7.73 -5.57
CA HIS A 81 -0.82 8.99 -5.48
C HIS A 81 0.68 8.77 -5.74
N ALA A 82 1.18 9.31 -6.85
CA ALA A 82 2.60 9.27 -7.15
C ALA A 82 3.35 10.31 -6.32
N VAL A 83 4.34 9.86 -5.55
CA VAL A 83 5.25 10.74 -4.82
C VAL A 83 6.53 10.86 -5.63
N ASP A 84 6.74 12.03 -6.21
CA ASP A 84 7.97 12.35 -6.94
C ASP A 84 9.11 12.66 -5.96
N ASN A 85 10.34 12.63 -6.47
CA ASN A 85 11.48 13.12 -5.71
C ASN A 85 11.27 14.61 -5.36
N PRO A 86 11.64 15.04 -4.14
CA PRO A 86 11.58 16.44 -3.76
C PRO A 86 12.41 17.31 -4.72
N ASP A 87 11.95 18.53 -4.95
CA ASP A 87 12.75 19.51 -5.69
C ASP A 87 13.97 19.95 -4.85
N PRO A 88 15.03 20.51 -5.47
CA PRO A 88 16.26 20.86 -4.76
C PRO A 88 16.04 21.81 -3.56
N SER A 89 15.03 22.69 -3.62
CA SER A 89 14.73 23.58 -2.50
C SER A 89 14.07 22.83 -1.33
N SER A 90 13.24 21.83 -1.63
CA SER A 90 12.65 20.94 -0.64
C SER A 90 13.69 20.01 -0.01
N GLU A 91 14.63 19.47 -0.80
CA GLU A 91 15.76 18.69 -0.29
C GLU A 91 16.67 19.51 0.62
N ALA A 92 17.05 20.73 0.20
CA ALA A 92 17.87 21.62 1.00
C ALA A 92 17.19 21.98 2.34
N ARG A 93 15.86 22.17 2.36
CA ARG A 93 15.10 22.38 3.60
C ARG A 93 15.11 21.15 4.50
N LEU A 94 14.96 19.96 3.93
CA LEU A 94 15.05 18.68 4.65
C LEU A 94 16.43 18.52 5.30
N LEU A 95 17.51 18.75 4.54
CA LEU A 95 18.88 18.68 5.04
C LEU A 95 19.17 19.75 6.10
N ALA A 96 18.64 20.97 5.95
CA ALA A 96 18.80 22.02 6.95
C ALA A 96 18.13 21.66 8.29
N GLN A 97 16.96 20.99 8.25
CA GLN A 97 16.30 20.50 9.46
C GLN A 97 17.07 19.34 10.10
N TRP A 98 17.64 18.46 9.28
CA TRP A 98 18.37 17.28 9.76
C TRP A 98 19.78 17.63 10.29
N ALA A 99 20.43 18.63 9.71
CA ALA A 99 21.77 19.10 10.09
C ALA A 99 21.81 20.65 10.18
N PRO A 100 21.25 21.26 11.24
CA PRO A 100 21.15 22.72 11.37
C PRO A 100 22.49 23.46 11.43
N GLY A 101 23.57 22.75 11.80
CA GLY A 101 24.92 23.31 11.89
C GLY A 101 25.68 23.34 10.56
N LEU A 102 25.12 22.79 9.48
CA LEU A 102 25.78 22.79 8.17
C LEU A 102 25.64 24.15 7.48
N PRO A 103 26.71 24.72 6.89
CA PRO A 103 26.60 25.94 6.10
C PRO A 103 25.68 25.76 4.89
N THR A 104 24.82 26.75 4.62
CA THR A 104 23.85 26.71 3.51
C THR A 104 24.48 26.44 2.14
N ALA A 105 25.69 26.95 1.92
CA ALA A 105 26.43 26.70 0.67
C ALA A 105 26.83 25.22 0.48
N LEU A 106 26.95 24.44 1.56
CA LEU A 106 27.20 23.00 1.48
C LEU A 106 25.90 22.22 1.26
N LEU A 107 24.79 22.68 1.84
CA LEU A 107 23.48 22.07 1.66
C LEU A 107 23.04 22.05 0.18
N GLY A 108 23.24 23.16 -0.53
CA GLY A 108 22.92 23.24 -1.97
C GLY A 108 23.86 22.44 -2.89
N ARG A 109 24.88 21.77 -2.36
CA ARG A 109 25.73 20.82 -3.10
C ARG A 109 25.40 19.35 -2.79
N LEU A 110 24.60 19.12 -1.75
CA LEU A 110 24.20 17.80 -1.25
C LEU A 110 22.77 17.44 -1.65
N ALA A 111 21.91 18.45 -1.79
CA ALA A 111 20.70 18.41 -2.61
C ALA A 111 21.10 18.55 -4.09
#